data_AF-K9UGD4-F1
#
_entry.id   AF-K9UGD4-F1
#
_cell.length_a   1.000
_cell.length_b   1.000
_cell.length_c   1.000
_cell.angle_alpha   90.00
_cell.angle_beta   90.00
_cell.angle_gamma   90.00
#
_symmetry.space_group_name_H-M   'P 1'
#
loop_
_entity.id
_entity.type
_entity.pdbx_description
1 polymer ?
#
loop_
_entity_poly.entity_id
_entity_poly.type
_entity_poly.pdbx_seq_one_letter_code
_entity_poly.pdbx_strand_id
1 'polypeptide(L)'
;MIWFNVLGAIAIGCGILFKNTGLTVAGCAISFGLSVPIIYRGIRPKIPRTLSSRQQLQIVTTITMLVVIINLLKFGGFFTYIGNLSAGTDWSAVGALGLWGGAIGQTIVATIAALVSWRQYIVSRDLTLEQNRLNHQQNVITQQQTIDNYFQGICDLVLDDNGFLEDWPQERAFAVGRTAALLGSVNAEGKARVLRFLSRSKLLTPLERDLRLGRVVLNGDGRYDEDRIAGVRVINLGVILAGTDLSKTDLPWTDLSDANLIRTNLSGCVLFKANLARAILYQAKLTNADIFGARFFYGDLESATPRARDRTPDYITGEFSGAVVEDVDFTNVRRMSEEQRYYCCAWCGEASRRTIPGGCKGIPNRLLSIDYSSSAQAFDDDYM
;
A
#
# COMPACT_ATOMS: atom_id res chain seq x y z
N MET A 1 -35.85 26.11 78.87
CA MET A 1 -36.10 26.45 77.45
C MET A 1 -37.40 25.85 76.90
N ILE A 2 -37.75 24.60 77.19
CA ILE A 2 -39.02 23.99 76.72
C ILE A 2 -40.26 24.79 77.16
N TRP A 3 -40.27 25.31 78.40
CA TRP A 3 -41.35 26.15 78.94
C TRP A 3 -41.64 27.43 78.15
N PHE A 4 -40.67 28.01 77.45
CA PHE A 4 -40.87 29.22 76.63
C PHE A 4 -41.49 28.92 75.25
N ASN A 5 -41.22 27.74 74.67
CA ASN A 5 -41.91 27.29 73.45
C ASN A 5 -43.37 26.90 73.74
N VAL A 6 -43.64 26.37 74.94
CA VAL A 6 -45.01 26.11 75.41
C VAL A 6 -45.78 27.43 75.56
N LEU A 7 -45.16 28.48 76.11
CA LEU A 7 -45.74 29.84 76.16
C LEU A 7 -46.02 30.41 74.76
N GLY A 8 -45.11 30.22 73.80
CA GLY A 8 -45.32 30.62 72.40
C GLY A 8 -46.49 29.86 71.75
N ALA A 9 -46.60 28.56 71.97
CA ALA A 9 -47.71 27.75 71.47
C ALA A 9 -49.07 28.13 72.11
N ILE A 10 -49.09 28.47 73.40
CA ILE A 10 -50.27 28.98 74.10
C ILE A 10 -50.69 30.34 73.52
N ALA A 11 -49.73 31.25 73.25
CA ALA A 11 -50.02 32.54 72.63
C ALA A 11 -50.60 32.39 71.20
N ILE A 12 -50.12 31.42 70.42
CA ILE A 12 -50.68 31.08 69.11
C ILE A 12 -52.10 30.52 69.25
N GLY A 13 -52.31 29.58 70.18
CA GLY A 13 -53.64 29.01 70.45
C GLY A 13 -54.66 30.06 70.88
N CYS A 14 -54.29 30.96 71.78
CA CYS A 14 -55.12 32.10 72.17
C CYS A 14 -55.38 33.06 71.01
N GLY A 15 -54.39 33.35 70.17
CA GLY A 15 -54.57 34.21 69.00
C GLY A 15 -55.55 33.64 67.97
N ILE A 16 -55.54 32.32 67.76
CA ILE A 16 -56.49 31.62 66.87
C ILE A 16 -57.90 31.63 67.47
N LEU A 17 -58.04 31.34 68.78
CA LEU A 17 -59.32 31.32 69.49
C LEU A 17 -60.02 32.70 69.50
N PHE A 18 -59.27 33.78 69.70
CA PHE A 18 -59.81 35.14 69.75
C PHE A 18 -59.79 35.87 68.39
N LYS A 19 -59.48 35.16 67.29
CA LYS A 19 -59.33 35.72 65.92
C LYS A 19 -58.47 36.98 65.85
N ASN A 20 -57.46 37.10 66.72
CA ASN A 20 -56.56 38.25 66.75
C ASN A 20 -55.27 37.91 66.01
N THR A 21 -55.16 38.41 64.78
CA THR A 21 -54.02 38.21 63.87
C THR A 21 -52.70 38.74 64.44
N GLY A 22 -52.73 39.84 65.19
CA GLY A 22 -51.53 40.42 65.80
C GLY A 22 -50.91 39.49 66.86
N LEU A 23 -51.75 38.90 67.71
CA LEU A 23 -51.30 37.99 68.77
C LEU A 23 -50.74 36.68 68.21
N THR A 24 -51.34 36.19 67.12
CA THR A 24 -50.88 34.97 66.44
C THR A 24 -49.54 35.20 65.75
N VAL A 25 -49.36 36.33 65.07
CA VAL A 25 -48.09 36.69 64.43
C VAL A 25 -46.99 36.88 65.47
N ALA A 26 -47.28 37.55 66.59
CA ALA A 26 -46.32 37.71 67.69
C ALA A 26 -45.92 36.36 68.32
N GLY A 27 -46.90 35.47 68.56
CA GLY A 27 -46.65 34.12 69.06
C GLY A 27 -45.79 33.28 68.11
N CYS A 28 -46.08 33.32 66.80
CA CYS A 28 -45.26 32.67 65.77
C CYS A 28 -43.84 33.22 65.72
N ALA A 29 -43.66 34.55 65.80
CA ALA A 29 -42.34 35.18 65.78
C ALA A 29 -41.48 34.77 66.99
N ILE A 30 -42.08 34.72 68.19
CA ILE A 30 -41.40 34.28 69.41
C ILE A 30 -41.02 32.79 69.32
N SER A 31 -41.96 31.94 68.89
CA SER A 31 -41.72 30.51 68.75
C SER A 31 -40.65 30.20 67.69
N PHE A 32 -40.64 30.96 66.59
CA PHE A 32 -39.61 30.87 65.56
C PHE A 32 -38.24 31.30 66.09
N GLY A 33 -38.15 32.46 66.73
CA GLY A 33 -36.90 32.99 67.29
C GLY A 33 -36.27 32.06 68.33
N LEU A 34 -37.08 31.37 69.13
CA LEU A 34 -36.62 30.40 70.13
C LEU A 34 -36.24 29.03 69.53
N SER A 35 -36.82 28.66 68.39
CA SER A 35 -36.55 27.39 67.72
C SER A 35 -35.27 27.41 66.87
N VAL A 36 -34.90 28.58 66.32
CA VAL A 36 -33.69 28.74 65.47
C VAL A 36 -32.38 28.32 66.17
N PRO A 37 -32.09 28.71 67.42
CA PRO A 37 -30.87 28.30 68.13
C PRO A 37 -30.78 26.79 68.41
N ILE A 38 -31.94 26.15 68.64
CA ILE A 38 -32.04 24.71 68.92
C ILE A 38 -31.71 23.91 67.67
N ILE A 39 -32.31 24.30 66.54
CA ILE A 39 -32.05 23.69 65.23
C ILE A 39 -30.60 23.94 64.81
N TYR A 40 -30.08 25.15 65.03
CA TYR A 40 -28.69 25.50 64.72
C TYR A 40 -27.68 24.62 65.47
N ARG A 41 -27.90 24.34 66.77
CA ARG A 41 -27.05 23.41 67.53
C ARG A 41 -27.14 21.96 67.03
N GLY A 42 -28.31 21.51 66.57
CA GLY A 42 -28.51 20.15 66.04
C GLY A 42 -27.90 19.92 64.65
N ILE A 43 -27.88 20.95 63.80
CA ILE A 43 -27.34 20.86 62.44
C ILE A 43 -25.82 21.08 62.40
N ARG A 44 -25.26 21.88 63.32
CA ARG A 44 -23.81 22.21 63.40
C ARG A 44 -22.85 21.00 63.27
N PRO A 45 -23.08 19.83 63.88
CA PRO A 45 -22.17 18.69 63.74
C PRO A 45 -22.34 17.87 62.45
N LYS A 46 -23.43 18.06 61.69
CA LYS A 46 -23.70 17.34 60.43
C LYS A 46 -23.30 18.12 59.18
N ILE A 47 -22.81 19.35 59.31
CA ILE A 47 -22.31 20.16 58.20
C ILE A 47 -20.88 19.68 57.88
N PRO A 48 -20.62 19.15 56.67
CA PRO A 48 -19.29 18.64 56.31
C PRO A 48 -18.23 19.75 56.39
N ARG A 49 -17.09 19.44 57.03
CA ARG A 49 -15.97 20.37 57.31
C ARG A 49 -15.18 20.84 56.07
N THR A 50 -15.67 20.59 54.86
CA THR A 50 -14.99 20.90 53.59
C THR A 50 -15.44 22.20 52.93
N LEU A 51 -16.40 22.94 53.52
CA LEU A 51 -16.90 24.21 52.98
C LEU A 51 -16.42 25.41 53.80
N SER A 52 -15.88 26.43 53.12
CA SER A 52 -15.40 27.67 53.75
C SER A 52 -16.53 28.43 54.45
N SER A 53 -16.23 29.18 55.51
CA SER A 53 -17.23 29.88 56.32
C SER A 53 -18.13 30.85 55.53
N ARG A 54 -17.68 31.34 54.36
CA ARG A 54 -18.48 32.18 53.45
C ARG A 54 -19.50 31.37 52.64
N GLN A 55 -19.14 30.16 52.17
CA GLN A 55 -20.02 29.29 51.39
C GLN A 55 -21.18 28.73 52.22
N GLN A 56 -20.91 28.40 53.49
CA GLN A 56 -21.95 27.92 54.41
C GLN A 56 -23.03 29.00 54.66
N LEU A 57 -22.62 30.27 54.80
CA LEU A 57 -23.55 31.38 54.98
C LEU A 57 -24.41 31.61 53.73
N GLN A 58 -23.81 31.55 52.53
CA GLN A 58 -24.53 31.74 51.26
C GLN A 58 -25.58 30.66 51.00
N ILE A 59 -25.29 29.40 51.31
CA ILE A 59 -26.23 28.29 51.13
C ILE A 59 -27.42 28.44 52.09
N VAL A 60 -27.16 28.79 53.35
CA VAL A 60 -28.24 28.95 54.34
C VAL A 60 -29.13 30.13 53.96
N THR A 61 -28.58 31.27 53.54
CA THR A 61 -29.38 32.44 53.15
C THR A 61 -30.19 32.21 51.87
N THR A 62 -29.64 31.50 50.88
CA THR A 62 -30.40 31.16 49.66
C THR A 62 -31.56 30.21 49.95
N ILE A 63 -31.36 29.21 50.82
CA ILE A 63 -32.43 28.29 51.21
C ILE A 63 -33.53 29.03 51.98
N THR A 64 -33.20 29.87 52.96
CA THR A 64 -34.24 30.65 53.67
C THR A 64 -34.96 31.63 52.76
N MET A 65 -34.24 32.29 51.84
CA MET A 65 -34.86 33.19 50.86
C MET A 65 -35.84 32.44 49.95
N LEU A 66 -35.49 31.25 49.45
CA LEU A 66 -36.38 30.41 48.66
C LEU A 66 -37.63 29.98 49.44
N VAL A 67 -37.47 29.57 50.70
CA VAL A 67 -38.59 29.19 51.56
C VAL A 67 -39.52 30.39 51.83
N VAL A 68 -38.96 31.58 52.05
CA VAL A 68 -39.74 32.82 52.22
C VAL A 68 -40.51 33.15 50.95
N ILE A 69 -39.87 33.08 49.78
CA ILE A 69 -40.51 33.33 48.48
C ILE A 69 -41.67 32.34 48.25
N ILE A 70 -41.46 31.04 48.47
CA ILE A 70 -42.50 30.02 48.28
C ILE A 70 -43.70 30.28 49.22
N ASN A 71 -43.44 30.65 50.48
CA ASN A 71 -44.50 30.94 51.44
C ASN A 71 -45.24 32.25 51.11
N LEU A 72 -44.55 33.28 50.64
CA LEU A 72 -45.16 34.52 50.15
C LEU A 72 -46.07 34.26 48.93
N LEU A 73 -45.60 33.43 47.99
CA LEU A 73 -46.39 33.04 46.82
C LEU A 73 -47.63 32.21 47.20
N LYS A 74 -47.53 31.35 48.22
CA LYS A 74 -48.67 30.61 48.76
C LYS A 74 -49.66 31.53 49.50
N PHE A 75 -49.17 32.45 50.33
CA PHE A 75 -50.01 33.37 51.10
C PHE A 75 -50.73 34.39 50.21
N GLY A 76 -50.05 34.89 49.18
CA GLY A 76 -50.63 35.81 48.19
C GLY A 76 -51.60 35.15 47.20
N GLY A 77 -51.89 33.85 47.33
CA GLY A 77 -52.81 33.15 46.44
C GLY A 77 -52.32 33.05 44.99
N PHE A 78 -51.01 33.19 44.74
CA PHE A 78 -50.44 33.16 43.39
C PHE A 78 -50.66 31.80 42.71
N PHE A 79 -50.56 30.70 43.47
CA PHE A 79 -50.81 29.36 42.94
C PHE A 79 -52.28 29.12 42.58
N THR A 80 -53.23 29.71 43.32
CA THR A 80 -54.66 29.69 42.99
C THR A 80 -54.99 30.61 41.82
N TYR A 81 -54.33 31.77 41.70
CA TYR A 81 -54.43 32.66 40.55
C TYR A 81 -53.92 31.99 39.26
N ILE A 82 -52.75 31.33 39.30
CA ILE A 82 -52.25 30.52 38.17
C ILE A 82 -53.20 29.35 37.86
N GLY A 83 -53.73 28.68 38.88
CA GLY A 83 -54.72 27.62 38.71
C GLY A 83 -55.95 28.08 37.94
N ASN A 84 -56.52 29.24 38.31
CA ASN A 84 -57.68 29.82 37.63
C ASN A 84 -57.35 30.35 36.23
N LEU A 85 -56.16 30.92 36.02
CA LEU A 85 -55.67 31.34 34.69
C LEU A 85 -55.51 30.12 33.76
N SER A 86 -55.04 28.99 34.31
CA SER A 86 -54.89 27.74 33.57
C SER A 86 -56.22 27.04 33.30
N ALA A 87 -57.24 27.25 34.13
CA ALA A 87 -58.56 26.63 33.93
C ALA A 87 -59.35 27.25 32.76
N GLY A 88 -59.03 28.49 32.35
CA GLY A 88 -59.68 29.18 31.23
C GLY A 88 -59.00 29.00 29.87
N THR A 89 -57.90 28.25 29.80
CA THR A 89 -57.13 28.04 28.57
C THR A 89 -57.35 26.62 28.05
N ASP A 90 -57.70 26.50 26.77
CA ASP A 90 -57.90 25.20 26.13
C ASP A 90 -56.53 24.56 25.80
N TRP A 91 -55.99 23.86 26.79
CA TRP A 91 -54.68 23.20 26.71
C TRP A 91 -54.60 22.15 25.62
N SER A 92 -55.74 21.68 25.08
CA SER A 92 -55.78 20.74 23.97
C SER A 92 -55.25 21.38 22.67
N ALA A 93 -55.62 22.64 22.38
CA ALA A 93 -55.15 23.39 21.23
C ALA A 93 -53.66 23.75 21.33
N VAL A 94 -53.19 24.08 22.54
CA VAL A 94 -51.77 24.35 22.83
C VAL A 94 -50.93 23.07 22.67
N GLY A 95 -51.46 21.92 23.14
CA GLY A 95 -50.82 20.61 22.96
C GLY A 95 -50.73 20.20 21.48
N ALA A 96 -51.76 20.46 20.69
CA ALA A 96 -51.74 20.20 19.25
C ALA A 96 -50.66 21.02 18.53
N LEU A 97 -50.52 22.32 18.82
CA LEU A 97 -49.43 23.14 18.28
C LEU A 97 -48.04 22.62 18.68
N GLY A 98 -47.90 22.08 19.89
CA GLY A 98 -46.68 21.43 20.35
C GLY A 98 -46.29 20.19 19.53
N LEU A 99 -47.26 19.39 19.06
CA LEU A 99 -47.02 18.24 18.20
C LEU A 99 -46.48 18.65 16.82
N TRP A 100 -47.06 19.69 16.21
CA TRP A 100 -46.57 20.24 14.94
C TRP A 100 -45.15 20.82 15.10
N GLY A 101 -44.90 21.58 16.17
CA GLY A 101 -43.57 22.09 16.49
C GLY A 101 -42.54 20.97 16.70
N GLY A 102 -42.93 19.89 17.38
CA GLY A 102 -42.11 18.70 17.58
C GLY A 102 -41.78 17.97 16.28
N ALA A 103 -42.78 17.76 15.41
CA ALA A 103 -42.59 17.12 14.10
C ALA A 103 -41.70 17.95 13.16
N ILE A 104 -41.87 19.29 13.16
CA ILE A 104 -41.00 20.21 12.41
C ILE A 104 -39.57 20.17 12.99
N GLY A 105 -39.42 20.15 14.32
CA GLY A 105 -38.12 20.02 14.96
C GLY A 105 -37.41 18.71 14.59
N GLN A 106 -38.13 17.59 14.60
CA GLN A 106 -37.59 16.28 14.22
C GLN A 106 -37.19 16.21 12.75
N THR A 107 -37.99 16.78 11.83
CA THR A 107 -37.65 16.82 10.40
C THR A 107 -36.42 17.69 10.13
N ILE A 108 -36.26 18.81 10.84
CA ILE A 108 -35.06 19.66 10.76
C ILE A 108 -33.83 18.89 11.27
N VAL A 109 -33.92 18.23 12.42
CA VAL A 109 -32.81 17.44 12.98
C VAL A 109 -32.41 16.30 12.03
N ALA A 110 -33.40 15.58 11.49
CA ALA A 110 -33.14 14.51 10.52
C ALA A 110 -32.46 15.04 9.24
N THR A 111 -32.89 16.19 8.74
CA THR A 111 -32.29 16.84 7.57
C THR A 111 -30.83 17.26 7.84
N ILE A 112 -30.56 17.85 9.00
CA ILE A 112 -29.20 18.22 9.42
C ILE A 112 -28.33 16.97 9.57
N ALA A 113 -28.84 15.91 10.21
CA ALA A 113 -28.12 14.65 10.39
C ALA A 113 -27.77 14.02 9.03
N ALA A 114 -28.69 14.03 8.07
CA ALA A 114 -28.44 13.56 6.71
C ALA A 114 -27.35 14.39 6.01
N LEU A 115 -27.40 15.73 6.12
CA LEU A 115 -26.38 16.61 5.56
C LEU A 115 -24.99 16.39 6.20
N VAL A 116 -24.93 16.23 7.52
CA VAL A 116 -23.69 15.95 8.24
C VAL A 116 -23.15 14.59 7.84
N SER A 117 -23.99 13.55 7.81
CA SER A 117 -23.60 12.21 7.40
C SER A 117 -23.08 12.19 5.96
N TRP A 118 -23.72 12.93 5.05
CA TRP A 118 -23.26 13.06 3.67
C TRP A 118 -21.89 13.75 3.58
N ARG A 119 -21.68 14.83 4.36
CA ARG A 119 -20.39 15.52 4.43
C ARG A 119 -19.30 14.61 5.00
N GLN A 120 -19.58 13.88 6.08
CA GLN A 120 -18.66 12.91 6.68
C GLN A 120 -18.28 11.81 5.69
N TYR A 121 -19.25 11.28 4.95
CA TYR A 121 -19.01 10.28 3.91
C TYR A 121 -18.08 10.79 2.82
N ILE A 122 -18.33 12.00 2.28
CA ILE A 122 -17.46 12.60 1.26
C ILE A 122 -16.03 12.76 1.78
N VAL A 123 -15.86 13.33 2.97
CA VAL A 123 -14.52 13.51 3.57
C VAL A 123 -13.81 12.18 3.78
N SER A 124 -14.50 11.16 4.31
CA SER A 124 -13.91 9.83 4.51
C SER A 124 -13.51 9.17 3.19
N ARG A 125 -14.32 9.32 2.13
CA ARG A 125 -14.00 8.79 0.81
C ARG A 125 -12.80 9.52 0.21
N ASP A 126 -12.74 10.84 0.33
CA ASP A 126 -11.65 11.62 -0.26
C ASP A 126 -10.31 11.33 0.47
N LEU A 127 -10.33 11.20 1.79
CA LEU A 127 -9.16 10.78 2.58
C LEU A 127 -8.67 9.37 2.20
N THR A 128 -9.58 8.42 1.99
CA THR A 128 -9.18 7.05 1.59
C THR A 128 -8.59 7.01 0.17
N LEU A 129 -9.14 7.80 -0.76
CA LEU A 129 -8.58 7.95 -2.11
C LEU A 129 -7.20 8.63 -2.07
N GLU A 130 -7.04 9.67 -1.27
CA GLU A 130 -5.76 10.35 -1.08
C GLU A 130 -4.72 9.42 -0.46
N GLN A 131 -5.07 8.67 0.58
CA GLN A 131 -4.18 7.68 1.20
C GLN A 131 -3.75 6.60 0.20
N ASN A 132 -4.66 6.10 -0.64
CA ASN A 132 -4.32 5.10 -1.65
C ASN A 132 -3.35 5.67 -2.70
N ARG A 133 -3.54 6.93 -3.12
CA ARG A 133 -2.60 7.61 -4.03
C ARG A 133 -1.23 7.79 -3.39
N LEU A 134 -1.17 8.24 -2.13
CA LEU A 134 0.07 8.39 -1.39
C LEU A 134 0.80 7.06 -1.20
N ASN A 135 0.09 5.99 -0.83
CA ASN A 135 0.65 4.64 -0.71
C ASN A 135 1.22 4.15 -2.06
N HIS A 136 0.50 4.38 -3.16
CA HIS A 136 0.98 4.02 -4.48
C HIS A 136 2.24 4.82 -4.87
N GLN A 137 2.24 6.13 -4.63
CA GLN A 137 3.41 6.99 -4.86
C GLN A 137 4.60 6.55 -4.01
N GLN A 138 4.38 6.25 -2.72
CA GLN A 138 5.42 5.79 -1.82
C GLN A 138 6.03 4.46 -2.29
N ASN A 139 5.22 3.52 -2.78
CA ASN A 139 5.71 2.27 -3.36
C ASN A 139 6.59 2.52 -4.60
N VAL A 140 6.18 3.43 -5.49
CA VAL A 140 6.97 3.81 -6.67
C VAL A 140 8.30 4.46 -6.26
N ILE A 141 8.27 5.40 -5.30
CA ILE A 141 9.47 6.08 -4.79
C ILE A 141 10.43 5.07 -4.15
N THR A 142 9.90 4.17 -3.32
CA THR A 142 10.71 3.14 -2.63
C THR A 142 11.38 2.21 -3.65
N GLN A 143 10.67 1.81 -4.71
CA GLN A 143 11.27 1.03 -5.80
C GLN A 143 12.37 1.79 -6.52
N GLN A 144 12.17 3.07 -6.83
CA GLN A 144 13.19 3.91 -7.47
C GLN A 144 14.45 4.01 -6.60
N GLN A 145 14.29 4.34 -5.31
CA GLN A 145 15.40 4.39 -4.36
C GLN A 145 16.14 3.04 -4.24
N THR A 146 15.41 1.93 -4.24
CA THR A 146 16.01 0.59 -4.18
C THR A 146 16.86 0.30 -5.43
N ILE A 147 16.37 0.69 -6.61
CA ILE A 147 17.10 0.53 -7.88
C ILE A 147 18.31 1.46 -7.93
N ASP A 148 18.18 2.71 -7.48
CA ASP A 148 19.29 3.67 -7.49
C ASP A 148 20.40 3.25 -6.52
N ASN A 149 20.04 2.79 -5.30
CA ASN A 149 20.97 2.21 -4.34
C ASN A 149 21.68 0.97 -4.91
N TYR A 150 20.96 0.18 -5.71
CA TYR A 150 21.58 -0.93 -6.42
C TYR A 150 22.56 -0.46 -7.49
N PHE A 151 22.22 0.54 -8.30
CA PHE A 151 23.12 1.07 -9.33
C PHE A 151 24.40 1.61 -8.72
N GLN A 152 24.30 2.42 -7.66
CA GLN A 152 25.47 2.90 -6.92
C GLN A 152 26.30 1.73 -6.40
N GLY A 153 25.68 0.80 -5.68
CA GLY A 153 26.43 -0.30 -5.09
C GLY A 153 26.97 -1.33 -6.09
N ILE A 154 26.48 -1.39 -7.34
CA ILE A 154 27.14 -2.14 -8.41
C ILE A 154 28.32 -1.34 -8.95
N CYS A 155 28.17 -0.05 -9.22
CA CYS A 155 29.27 0.80 -9.67
C CYS A 155 30.44 0.76 -8.68
N ASP A 156 30.18 0.93 -7.38
CA ASP A 156 31.20 0.89 -6.33
C ASP A 156 31.90 -0.48 -6.22
N LEU A 157 31.25 -1.54 -6.69
CA LEU A 157 31.74 -2.91 -6.60
C LEU A 157 32.58 -3.31 -7.82
N VAL A 158 32.32 -2.73 -8.99
CA VAL A 158 32.95 -3.17 -10.25
C VAL A 158 33.85 -2.12 -10.87
N LEU A 159 33.91 -0.90 -10.33
CA LEU A 159 34.74 0.20 -10.82
C LEU A 159 35.85 0.53 -9.84
N ASP A 160 37.02 0.86 -10.37
CA ASP A 160 38.15 1.41 -9.61
C ASP A 160 38.01 2.93 -9.38
N ASP A 161 38.95 3.52 -8.64
CA ASP A 161 38.99 4.96 -8.33
C ASP A 161 39.07 5.86 -9.58
N ASN A 162 39.49 5.30 -10.72
CA ASN A 162 39.59 6.00 -11.99
C ASN A 162 38.35 5.79 -12.88
N GLY A 163 37.37 4.98 -12.42
CA GLY A 163 36.15 4.66 -13.15
C GLY A 163 36.31 3.56 -14.20
N PHE A 164 37.40 2.79 -14.17
CA PHE A 164 37.58 1.62 -15.03
C PHE A 164 37.03 0.35 -14.39
N LEU A 165 36.58 -0.61 -15.21
CA LEU A 165 36.13 -1.90 -14.73
C LEU A 165 37.29 -2.68 -14.11
N GLU A 166 37.19 -2.88 -12.81
CA GLU A 166 38.09 -3.70 -12.01
C GLU A 166 37.24 -4.65 -11.16
N ASP A 167 36.69 -5.67 -11.80
CA ASP A 167 35.84 -6.66 -11.14
C ASP A 167 36.60 -7.97 -10.89
N TRP A 168 36.84 -8.26 -9.62
CA TRP A 168 37.44 -9.50 -9.17
C TRP A 168 36.40 -10.64 -9.15
N PRO A 169 36.82 -11.92 -9.18
CA PRO A 169 35.89 -13.06 -9.14
C PRO A 169 34.89 -13.02 -7.98
N GLN A 170 35.32 -12.52 -6.81
CA GLN A 170 34.46 -12.37 -5.63
C GLN A 170 33.42 -11.25 -5.81
N GLU A 171 33.85 -10.11 -6.36
CA GLU A 171 32.97 -8.96 -6.65
C GLU A 171 31.92 -9.31 -7.69
N ARG A 172 32.27 -10.08 -8.72
CA ARG A 172 31.28 -10.65 -9.65
C ARG A 172 30.26 -11.53 -8.94
N ALA A 173 30.69 -12.40 -8.03
CA ALA A 173 29.77 -13.24 -7.27
C ALA A 173 28.82 -12.40 -6.41
N PHE A 174 29.32 -11.35 -5.76
CA PHE A 174 28.49 -10.39 -5.02
C PHE A 174 27.55 -9.61 -5.94
N ALA A 175 28.01 -9.18 -7.11
CA ALA A 175 27.20 -8.49 -8.10
C ALA A 175 26.03 -9.38 -8.55
N VAL A 176 26.29 -10.64 -8.90
CA VAL A 176 25.28 -11.64 -9.27
C VAL A 176 24.26 -11.84 -8.13
N GLY A 177 24.72 -12.00 -6.90
CA GLY A 177 23.85 -12.14 -5.72
C GLY A 177 22.96 -10.90 -5.50
N ARG A 178 23.53 -9.70 -5.60
CA ARG A 178 22.79 -8.43 -5.49
C ARG A 178 21.78 -8.26 -6.61
N THR A 179 22.14 -8.60 -7.84
CA THR A 179 21.23 -8.56 -8.99
C THR A 179 20.06 -9.53 -8.79
N ALA A 180 20.33 -10.76 -8.35
CA ALA A 180 19.28 -11.74 -8.09
C ALA A 180 18.32 -11.27 -6.99
N ALA A 181 18.84 -10.74 -5.89
CA ALA A 181 18.05 -10.22 -4.79
C ALA A 181 17.16 -9.04 -5.24
N LEU A 182 17.72 -8.08 -5.98
CA LEU A 182 16.97 -6.94 -6.50
C LEU A 182 15.89 -7.37 -7.48
N LEU A 183 16.23 -8.21 -8.46
CA LEU A 183 15.26 -8.66 -9.46
C LEU A 183 14.12 -9.44 -8.80
N GLY A 184 14.35 -10.11 -7.67
CA GLY A 184 13.30 -10.73 -6.86
C GLY A 184 12.35 -9.73 -6.17
N SER A 185 12.82 -8.51 -5.85
CA SER A 185 12.05 -7.52 -5.07
C SER A 185 11.35 -6.46 -5.91
N VAL A 186 11.71 -6.30 -7.20
CA VAL A 186 11.16 -5.25 -8.07
C VAL A 186 10.12 -5.80 -9.07
N ASN A 187 9.22 -4.92 -9.51
CA ASN A 187 8.22 -5.23 -10.53
C ASN A 187 8.86 -5.39 -11.92
N ALA A 188 8.07 -5.82 -12.91
CA ALA A 188 8.55 -6.04 -14.29
C ALA A 188 9.26 -4.81 -14.89
N GLU A 189 8.71 -3.60 -14.70
CA GLU A 189 9.33 -2.36 -15.20
C GLU A 189 10.69 -2.10 -14.55
N GLY A 190 10.81 -2.29 -13.24
CA GLY A 190 12.06 -2.19 -12.49
C GLY A 190 13.10 -3.19 -12.99
N LYS A 191 12.70 -4.46 -13.20
CA LYS A 191 13.58 -5.48 -13.79
C LYS A 191 14.11 -5.05 -15.15
N ALA A 192 13.24 -4.52 -16.01
CA ALA A 192 13.64 -4.06 -17.34
C ALA A 192 14.57 -2.84 -17.30
N ARG A 193 14.37 -1.92 -16.36
CA ARG A 193 15.30 -0.80 -16.14
C ARG A 193 16.69 -1.28 -15.74
N VAL A 194 16.75 -2.25 -14.82
CA VAL A 194 18.01 -2.85 -14.35
C VAL A 194 18.70 -3.60 -15.49
N LEU A 195 17.99 -4.46 -16.21
CA LEU A 195 18.56 -5.21 -17.34
C LEU A 195 19.12 -4.28 -18.44
N ARG A 196 18.41 -3.19 -18.76
CA ARG A 196 18.90 -2.17 -19.70
C ARG A 196 20.16 -1.48 -19.21
N PHE A 197 20.21 -1.11 -17.93
CA PHE A 197 21.40 -0.52 -17.32
C PHE A 197 22.59 -1.48 -17.43
N LEU A 198 22.43 -2.73 -16.96
CA LEU A 198 23.49 -3.74 -16.98
C LEU A 198 23.99 -4.02 -18.40
N SER A 199 23.09 -4.07 -19.38
CA SER A 199 23.46 -4.27 -20.78
C SER A 199 24.20 -3.06 -21.36
N ARG A 200 23.73 -1.83 -21.12
CA ARG A 200 24.36 -0.61 -21.66
C ARG A 200 25.73 -0.36 -21.06
N SER A 201 25.92 -0.70 -19.79
CA SER A 201 27.19 -0.64 -19.09
C SER A 201 28.10 -1.84 -19.37
N LYS A 202 27.75 -2.70 -20.34
CA LYS A 202 28.52 -3.89 -20.75
C LYS A 202 28.76 -4.93 -19.66
N LEU A 203 27.99 -4.87 -18.56
CA LEU A 203 28.11 -5.81 -17.44
C LEU A 203 27.54 -7.20 -17.75
N LEU A 204 26.65 -7.31 -18.75
CA LEU A 204 26.09 -8.58 -19.24
C LEU A 204 26.85 -9.16 -20.43
N THR A 205 27.72 -8.36 -21.05
CA THR A 205 28.46 -8.74 -22.24
C THR A 205 29.75 -9.46 -21.81
N PRO A 206 30.16 -10.54 -22.50
CA PRO A 206 31.43 -11.18 -22.20
C PRO A 206 32.58 -10.26 -22.66
N LEU A 207 33.45 -9.88 -21.73
CA LEU A 207 34.54 -8.93 -21.98
C LEU A 207 35.88 -9.66 -21.95
N GLU A 208 36.78 -9.24 -22.84
CA GLU A 208 38.15 -9.75 -22.86
C GLU A 208 38.91 -9.32 -21.61
N ARG A 209 39.76 -10.21 -21.08
CA ARG A 209 40.57 -9.95 -19.90
C ARG A 209 42.03 -10.22 -20.14
N ASP A 210 42.87 -9.39 -19.54
CA ASP A 210 44.29 -9.68 -19.43
C ASP A 210 44.48 -10.87 -18.48
N LEU A 211 45.10 -11.94 -19.00
CA LEU A 211 45.41 -13.16 -18.26
C LEU A 211 46.34 -12.93 -17.07
N ARG A 212 47.07 -11.81 -17.01
CA ARG A 212 48.01 -11.49 -15.94
C ARG A 212 47.40 -10.65 -14.83
N LEU A 213 46.64 -9.62 -15.20
CA LEU A 213 46.09 -8.62 -14.27
C LEU A 213 44.62 -8.85 -13.94
N GLY A 214 43.91 -9.70 -14.70
CA GLY A 214 42.48 -9.96 -14.52
C GLY A 214 41.56 -8.77 -14.86
N ARG A 215 42.14 -7.65 -15.31
CA ARG A 215 41.43 -6.44 -15.72
C ARG A 215 40.83 -6.60 -17.11
N VAL A 216 39.76 -5.85 -17.35
CA VAL A 216 39.11 -5.82 -18.66
C VAL A 216 39.99 -5.07 -19.65
N VAL A 217 40.17 -5.63 -20.85
CA VAL A 217 40.95 -5.00 -21.91
C VAL A 217 40.13 -3.88 -22.55
N LEU A 218 40.77 -2.73 -22.78
CA LEU A 218 40.19 -1.65 -23.57
C LEU A 218 40.55 -1.85 -25.03
N ASN A 219 39.57 -1.65 -25.90
CA ASN A 219 39.81 -1.49 -27.32
C ASN A 219 40.48 -0.12 -27.58
N GLY A 220 41.08 0.03 -28.76
CA GLY A 220 41.78 1.25 -29.17
C GLY A 220 40.93 2.53 -29.20
N ASP A 221 39.60 2.40 -29.06
CA ASP A 221 38.63 3.51 -29.05
C ASP A 221 38.16 3.88 -27.63
N GLY A 222 38.77 3.32 -26.59
CA GLY A 222 38.44 3.61 -25.19
C GLY A 222 37.17 2.94 -24.67
N ARG A 223 36.66 1.90 -25.36
CA ARG A 223 35.58 1.04 -24.89
C ARG A 223 36.16 -0.31 -24.45
N TYR A 224 35.40 -1.08 -23.67
CA TYR A 224 35.82 -2.45 -23.33
C TYR A 224 35.77 -3.34 -24.55
N ASP A 225 36.79 -4.18 -24.70
CA ASP A 225 36.85 -5.17 -25.78
C ASP A 225 35.95 -6.37 -25.47
N GLU A 226 35.25 -6.85 -26.50
CA GLU A 226 34.24 -7.90 -26.38
C GLU A 226 34.82 -9.21 -26.92
N ASP A 227 35.12 -10.16 -26.04
CA ASP A 227 35.42 -11.53 -26.43
C ASP A 227 34.21 -12.43 -26.15
N ARG A 228 33.49 -12.82 -27.20
CA ARG A 228 32.31 -13.68 -27.07
C ARG A 228 32.64 -15.14 -26.76
N ILE A 229 33.87 -15.58 -27.03
CA ILE A 229 34.27 -16.99 -26.93
C ILE A 229 34.88 -17.26 -25.55
N ALA A 230 35.90 -16.50 -25.15
CA ALA A 230 36.59 -16.70 -23.87
C ALA A 230 36.39 -15.56 -22.87
N GLY A 231 35.70 -14.49 -23.27
CA GLY A 231 35.42 -13.36 -22.39
C GLY A 231 34.51 -13.71 -21.22
N VAL A 232 34.66 -12.93 -20.15
CA VAL A 232 33.97 -13.16 -18.88
C VAL A 232 33.00 -12.04 -18.62
N ARG A 233 31.73 -12.39 -18.38
CA ARG A 233 30.68 -11.45 -17.98
C ARG A 233 30.92 -10.99 -16.55
N VAL A 234 30.71 -9.70 -16.29
CA VAL A 234 30.70 -9.18 -14.92
C VAL A 234 29.53 -9.77 -14.14
N ILE A 235 28.34 -9.75 -14.75
CA ILE A 235 27.12 -10.33 -14.19
C ILE A 235 26.59 -11.39 -15.14
N ASN A 236 26.68 -12.65 -14.71
CA ASN A 236 26.04 -13.75 -15.41
C ASN A 236 24.60 -13.90 -14.92
N LEU A 237 23.64 -13.70 -15.82
CA LEU A 237 22.21 -13.80 -15.49
C LEU A 237 21.80 -15.23 -15.13
N GLY A 238 22.56 -16.27 -15.53
CA GLY A 238 22.33 -17.65 -15.12
C GLY A 238 20.86 -18.04 -15.17
N VAL A 239 20.32 -18.52 -14.05
CA VAL A 239 18.90 -18.87 -13.82
C VAL A 239 18.05 -17.71 -13.27
N ILE A 240 18.62 -16.52 -13.08
CA ILE A 240 17.95 -15.40 -12.39
C ILE A 240 16.65 -14.99 -13.08
N LEU A 241 16.59 -15.12 -14.41
CA LEU A 241 15.41 -14.75 -15.20
C LEU A 241 14.41 -15.89 -15.40
N ALA A 242 14.70 -17.11 -14.96
CA ALA A 242 13.80 -18.24 -15.09
C ALA A 242 12.49 -18.02 -14.30
N GLY A 243 11.35 -18.22 -14.95
CA GLY A 243 10.02 -18.01 -14.37
C GLY A 243 9.68 -16.55 -14.05
N THR A 244 10.53 -15.59 -14.46
CA THR A 244 10.29 -14.17 -14.15
C THR A 244 9.22 -13.56 -15.06
N ASP A 245 8.48 -12.60 -14.51
CA ASP A 245 7.59 -11.75 -15.29
C ASP A 245 8.31 -10.50 -15.78
N LEU A 246 8.43 -10.39 -17.10
CA LEU A 246 8.95 -9.27 -17.88
C LEU A 246 7.90 -8.76 -18.88
N SER A 247 6.63 -9.11 -18.69
CA SER A 247 5.57 -8.76 -19.64
C SER A 247 5.34 -7.26 -19.73
N LYS A 248 5.02 -6.79 -20.94
CA LYS A 248 4.76 -5.38 -21.26
C LYS A 248 5.89 -4.42 -20.88
N THR A 249 7.14 -4.91 -20.89
CA THR A 249 8.32 -4.10 -20.59
C THR A 249 9.08 -3.70 -21.85
N ASP A 250 9.95 -2.70 -21.71
CA ASP A 250 10.87 -2.27 -22.78
C ASP A 250 12.28 -2.77 -22.49
N LEU A 251 12.79 -3.65 -23.36
CA LEU A 251 14.15 -4.19 -23.33
C LEU A 251 14.96 -3.89 -24.63
N PRO A 252 14.85 -2.69 -25.25
CA PRO A 252 15.58 -2.42 -26.47
C PRO A 252 17.10 -2.47 -26.26
N TRP A 253 17.81 -3.05 -27.22
CA TRP A 253 19.27 -3.25 -27.21
C TRP A 253 19.81 -4.04 -26.00
N THR A 254 18.96 -4.76 -25.26
CA THR A 254 19.39 -5.50 -24.07
C THR A 254 20.11 -6.79 -24.48
N ASP A 255 21.28 -7.03 -23.89
CA ASP A 255 22.02 -8.26 -24.04
C ASP A 255 21.47 -9.31 -23.07
N LEU A 256 20.70 -10.25 -23.62
CA LEU A 256 20.17 -11.44 -22.95
C LEU A 256 20.85 -12.71 -23.49
N SER A 257 22.04 -12.57 -24.09
CA SER A 257 22.76 -13.73 -24.62
C SER A 257 23.14 -14.70 -23.50
N ASP A 258 23.05 -16.00 -23.80
CA ASP A 258 23.24 -17.10 -22.83
C ASP A 258 22.31 -17.10 -21.60
N ALA A 259 21.34 -16.17 -21.51
CA ALA A 259 20.42 -16.10 -20.37
C ALA A 259 19.45 -17.30 -20.35
N ASN A 260 19.17 -17.80 -19.14
CA ASN A 260 18.09 -18.76 -18.95
C ASN A 260 16.76 -18.01 -18.79
N LEU A 261 15.92 -18.13 -19.81
CA LEU A 261 14.59 -17.53 -19.89
C LEU A 261 13.49 -18.61 -19.84
N ILE A 262 13.77 -19.73 -19.18
CA ILE A 262 12.81 -20.83 -19.02
C ILE A 262 11.56 -20.30 -18.32
N ARG A 263 10.39 -20.52 -18.92
CA ARG A 263 9.07 -20.08 -18.39
C ARG A 263 8.97 -18.58 -18.13
N THR A 264 9.87 -17.77 -18.68
CA THR A 264 9.82 -16.32 -18.54
C THR A 264 8.63 -15.76 -19.32
N ASN A 265 7.89 -14.85 -18.71
CA ASN A 265 6.81 -14.15 -19.37
C ASN A 265 7.35 -12.89 -20.05
N LEU A 266 7.52 -12.93 -21.37
CA LEU A 266 7.91 -11.81 -22.23
C LEU A 266 6.70 -11.27 -23.03
N SER A 267 5.47 -11.57 -22.62
CA SER A 267 4.27 -11.20 -23.37
C SER A 267 4.15 -9.68 -23.51
N GLY A 268 3.98 -9.18 -24.73
CA GLY A 268 3.90 -7.75 -25.02
C GLY A 268 5.20 -6.96 -24.77
N CYS A 269 6.32 -7.64 -24.52
CA CYS A 269 7.62 -7.01 -24.32
C CYS A 269 8.17 -6.43 -25.65
N VAL A 270 8.87 -5.29 -25.57
CA VAL A 270 9.60 -4.71 -26.70
C VAL A 270 11.07 -5.14 -26.64
N LEU A 271 11.45 -6.06 -27.51
CA LEU A 271 12.79 -6.64 -27.64
C LEU A 271 13.56 -6.06 -28.84
N PHE A 272 13.29 -4.79 -29.18
CA PHE A 272 13.91 -4.11 -30.32
C PHE A 272 15.43 -4.21 -30.28
N LYS A 273 16.04 -4.89 -31.27
CA LYS A 273 17.48 -5.14 -31.35
C LYS A 273 18.09 -5.78 -30.07
N ALA A 274 17.31 -6.48 -29.26
CA ALA A 274 17.82 -7.24 -28.12
C ALA A 274 18.63 -8.45 -28.61
N ASN A 275 19.63 -8.88 -27.84
CA ASN A 275 20.41 -10.06 -28.15
C ASN A 275 19.91 -11.26 -27.36
N LEU A 276 19.27 -12.21 -28.03
CA LEU A 276 18.77 -13.48 -27.46
C LEU A 276 19.61 -14.68 -27.92
N ALA A 277 20.74 -14.45 -28.60
CA ALA A 277 21.60 -15.51 -29.06
C ALA A 277 22.02 -16.42 -27.91
N ARG A 278 21.95 -17.74 -28.13
CA ARG A 278 22.23 -18.77 -27.11
C ARG A 278 21.36 -18.74 -25.85
N ALA A 279 20.33 -17.89 -25.79
CA ALA A 279 19.38 -17.89 -24.68
C ALA A 279 18.52 -19.17 -24.68
N ILE A 280 18.08 -19.59 -23.50
CA ILE A 280 17.21 -20.76 -23.34
C ILE A 280 15.78 -20.28 -23.13
N LEU A 281 14.92 -20.43 -24.13
CA LEU A 281 13.53 -19.94 -24.12
C LEU A 281 12.51 -21.05 -23.83
N TYR A 282 12.90 -22.18 -23.25
CA TYR A 282 11.98 -23.30 -23.01
C TYR A 282 10.72 -22.87 -22.23
N GLN A 283 9.53 -23.09 -22.81
CA GLN A 283 8.23 -22.67 -22.24
C GLN A 283 8.08 -21.15 -22.00
N ALA A 284 8.90 -20.32 -22.65
CA ALA A 284 8.76 -18.86 -22.57
C ALA A 284 7.51 -18.37 -23.30
N LYS A 285 6.93 -17.26 -22.83
CA LYS A 285 5.77 -16.62 -23.48
C LYS A 285 6.19 -15.35 -24.19
N LEU A 286 6.12 -15.33 -25.52
CA LEU A 286 6.36 -14.15 -26.36
C LEU A 286 5.07 -13.57 -26.93
N THR A 287 3.91 -13.93 -26.37
CA THR A 287 2.60 -13.51 -26.88
C THR A 287 2.51 -11.99 -27.06
N ASN A 288 2.17 -11.49 -28.24
CA ASN A 288 2.13 -10.04 -28.57
C ASN A 288 3.48 -9.28 -28.44
N ALA A 289 4.61 -9.95 -28.21
CA ALA A 289 5.91 -9.31 -28.08
C ALA A 289 6.36 -8.70 -29.42
N ASP A 290 7.16 -7.66 -29.35
CA ASP A 290 7.78 -7.02 -30.50
C ASP A 290 9.26 -7.40 -30.57
N ILE A 291 9.63 -8.22 -31.55
CA ILE A 291 10.99 -8.77 -31.67
C ILE A 291 11.77 -8.15 -32.82
N PHE A 292 11.41 -6.94 -33.26
CA PHE A 292 12.05 -6.31 -34.41
C PHE A 292 13.57 -6.20 -34.23
N GLY A 293 14.31 -6.90 -35.10
CA GLY A 293 15.77 -6.93 -35.08
C GLY A 293 16.38 -7.66 -33.88
N ALA A 294 15.59 -8.36 -33.06
CA ALA A 294 16.12 -9.21 -32.00
C ALA A 294 17.00 -10.32 -32.59
N ARG A 295 18.20 -10.49 -32.06
CA ARG A 295 19.15 -11.48 -32.56
C ARG A 295 18.92 -12.82 -31.87
N PHE A 296 18.52 -13.84 -32.61
CA PHE A 296 18.38 -15.22 -32.09
C PHE A 296 19.63 -16.07 -32.32
N PHE A 297 20.46 -15.73 -33.29
CA PHE A 297 21.67 -16.46 -33.66
C PHE A 297 22.68 -15.49 -34.28
N TYR A 298 23.93 -15.92 -34.40
CA TYR A 298 24.98 -15.24 -35.17
C TYR A 298 25.27 -16.02 -36.45
N GLY A 299 26.08 -15.43 -37.34
CA GLY A 299 26.46 -16.07 -38.60
C GLY A 299 25.30 -16.22 -39.58
N ASP A 300 25.47 -17.18 -40.50
CA ASP A 300 24.56 -17.38 -41.62
C ASP A 300 23.35 -18.24 -41.22
N LEU A 301 22.18 -17.90 -41.78
CA LEU A 301 20.90 -18.56 -41.46
C LEU A 301 20.91 -20.08 -41.73
N GLU A 302 21.66 -20.52 -42.73
CA GLU A 302 21.68 -21.92 -43.17
C GLU A 302 22.45 -22.84 -42.22
N SER A 303 23.57 -22.34 -41.67
CA SER A 303 24.47 -23.01 -40.74
C SER A 303 24.15 -22.74 -39.28
N ALA A 304 23.35 -21.72 -38.97
CA ALA A 304 22.97 -21.41 -37.60
C ALA A 304 22.25 -22.59 -36.92
N THR A 305 22.80 -23.03 -35.79
CA THR A 305 22.22 -24.10 -34.95
C THR A 305 22.03 -23.63 -33.51
N PRO A 306 21.09 -24.22 -32.76
CA PRO A 306 20.90 -23.93 -31.34
C PRO A 306 22.17 -24.22 -30.54
N ARG A 307 22.34 -23.48 -29.45
CA ARG A 307 23.40 -23.72 -28.47
C ARG A 307 23.47 -25.20 -28.08
N ALA A 308 24.68 -25.75 -28.13
CA ALA A 308 25.03 -27.01 -27.46
C ALA A 308 25.78 -26.73 -26.15
N ARG A 309 25.70 -27.67 -25.20
CA ARG A 309 26.37 -27.54 -23.88
C ARG A 309 27.86 -27.87 -23.95
N ASP A 310 28.23 -28.81 -24.81
CA ASP A 310 29.54 -29.42 -24.98
C ASP A 310 30.36 -28.79 -26.13
N ARG A 311 29.76 -27.90 -26.92
CA ARG A 311 30.41 -27.26 -28.07
C ARG A 311 30.58 -25.76 -27.90
N THR A 312 31.73 -25.27 -28.33
CA THR A 312 32.02 -23.83 -28.44
C THR A 312 31.23 -23.23 -29.60
N PRO A 313 30.61 -22.06 -29.42
CA PRO A 313 29.92 -21.36 -30.50
C PRO A 313 30.89 -20.87 -31.57
N ASP A 314 30.49 -21.02 -32.83
CA ASP A 314 31.08 -20.30 -33.94
C ASP A 314 30.18 -19.11 -34.29
N TYR A 315 30.66 -17.91 -33.99
CA TYR A 315 29.93 -16.67 -34.26
C TYR A 315 30.06 -16.17 -35.71
N ILE A 316 30.96 -16.77 -36.50
CA ILE A 316 31.14 -16.47 -37.92
C ILE A 316 30.16 -17.31 -38.74
N THR A 317 30.18 -18.63 -38.58
CA THR A 317 29.26 -19.53 -39.30
C THR A 317 27.88 -19.57 -38.67
N GLY A 318 27.78 -19.37 -37.36
CA GLY A 318 26.53 -19.42 -36.62
C GLY A 318 26.26 -20.75 -35.91
N GLU A 319 27.12 -21.75 -36.09
CA GLU A 319 26.99 -23.04 -35.44
C GLU A 319 27.06 -22.89 -33.91
N PHE A 320 26.11 -23.51 -33.20
CA PHE A 320 25.92 -23.44 -31.75
C PHE A 320 25.77 -22.02 -31.17
N SER A 321 25.48 -21.03 -32.01
CA SER A 321 25.30 -19.63 -31.60
C SER A 321 23.83 -19.25 -31.38
N GLY A 322 22.92 -20.13 -31.77
CA GLY A 322 21.50 -19.87 -31.78
C GLY A 322 20.79 -20.11 -30.44
N ALA A 323 19.67 -19.43 -30.24
CA ALA A 323 18.80 -19.60 -29.09
C ALA A 323 18.10 -20.97 -29.12
N VAL A 324 17.86 -21.55 -27.95
CA VAL A 324 17.04 -22.76 -27.79
C VAL A 324 15.59 -22.34 -27.69
N VAL A 325 14.78 -22.70 -28.69
CA VAL A 325 13.37 -22.30 -28.81
C VAL A 325 12.49 -23.53 -28.72
N GLU A 326 12.03 -23.89 -27.54
CA GLU A 326 11.21 -25.08 -27.33
C GLU A 326 9.96 -24.73 -26.51
N ASP A 327 8.80 -25.21 -26.92
CA ASP A 327 7.49 -24.90 -26.33
C ASP A 327 7.23 -23.39 -26.09
N VAL A 328 7.71 -22.55 -26.99
CA VAL A 328 7.58 -21.10 -26.91
C VAL A 328 6.28 -20.66 -27.56
N ASP A 329 5.53 -19.80 -26.88
CA ASP A 329 4.33 -19.19 -27.44
C ASP A 329 4.67 -17.92 -28.21
N PHE A 330 4.63 -17.98 -29.54
CA PHE A 330 4.83 -16.86 -30.46
C PHE A 330 3.52 -16.18 -30.92
N THR A 331 2.38 -16.51 -30.30
CA THR A 331 1.08 -16.01 -30.74
C THR A 331 1.06 -14.48 -30.82
N ASN A 332 0.69 -13.95 -31.99
CA ASN A 332 0.63 -12.51 -32.28
C ASN A 332 1.96 -11.74 -32.09
N VAL A 333 3.12 -12.41 -32.14
CA VAL A 333 4.41 -11.70 -32.17
C VAL A 333 4.46 -10.72 -33.34
N ARG A 334 4.97 -9.53 -33.07
CA ARG A 334 4.98 -8.40 -34.00
C ARG A 334 6.37 -8.23 -34.61
N ARG A 335 6.39 -7.81 -35.88
CA ARG A 335 7.60 -7.41 -36.62
C ARG A 335 8.72 -8.46 -36.60
N MET A 336 8.33 -9.74 -36.70
CA MET A 336 9.25 -10.85 -36.91
C MET A 336 9.81 -10.81 -38.34
N SER A 337 11.14 -10.81 -38.49
CA SER A 337 11.79 -10.89 -39.79
C SER A 337 11.71 -12.31 -40.37
N GLU A 338 11.96 -12.43 -41.67
CA GLU A 338 11.95 -13.74 -42.34
C GLU A 338 13.07 -14.66 -41.84
N GLU A 339 14.24 -14.11 -41.52
CA GLU A 339 15.35 -14.85 -40.91
C GLU A 339 14.99 -15.38 -39.51
N GLN A 340 14.37 -14.54 -38.68
CA GLN A 340 13.89 -14.95 -37.35
C GLN A 340 12.83 -16.05 -37.48
N ARG A 341 11.88 -15.88 -38.42
CA ARG A 341 10.82 -16.86 -38.70
C ARG A 341 11.42 -18.19 -39.14
N TYR A 342 12.35 -18.17 -40.09
CA TYR A 342 13.01 -19.37 -40.59
C TYR A 342 13.75 -20.09 -39.47
N TYR A 343 14.60 -19.38 -38.71
CA TYR A 343 15.37 -19.98 -37.63
C TYR A 343 14.46 -20.60 -36.56
N CYS A 344 13.44 -19.86 -36.10
CA CYS A 344 12.50 -20.38 -35.11
C CYS A 344 11.76 -21.60 -35.66
N CYS A 345 11.22 -21.55 -36.87
CA CYS A 345 10.54 -22.69 -37.48
C CYS A 345 11.45 -23.91 -37.66
N ALA A 346 12.71 -23.70 -38.07
CA ALA A 346 13.66 -24.78 -38.31
C ALA A 346 14.05 -25.52 -37.03
N TRP A 347 14.17 -24.81 -35.92
CA TRP A 347 14.76 -25.31 -34.68
C TRP A 347 13.82 -25.41 -33.49
N CYS A 348 12.53 -25.08 -33.66
CA CYS A 348 11.55 -25.19 -32.58
C CYS A 348 10.72 -26.48 -32.58
N GLY A 349 10.23 -26.83 -31.40
CA GLY A 349 9.29 -27.93 -31.21
C GLY A 349 7.95 -27.72 -31.92
N GLU A 350 7.21 -28.81 -32.14
CA GLU A 350 5.95 -28.83 -32.91
C GLU A 350 4.87 -27.92 -32.30
N ALA A 351 4.84 -27.77 -30.97
CA ALA A 351 3.93 -26.86 -30.30
C ALA A 351 4.19 -25.39 -30.68
N SER A 352 5.46 -24.97 -30.64
CA SER A 352 5.90 -23.62 -31.01
C SER A 352 5.57 -23.29 -32.47
N ARG A 353 5.78 -24.25 -33.40
CA ARG A 353 5.53 -24.08 -34.84
C ARG A 353 4.10 -23.64 -35.16
N ARG A 354 3.11 -24.03 -34.34
CA ARG A 354 1.70 -23.67 -34.52
C ARG A 354 1.39 -22.22 -34.16
N THR A 355 2.23 -21.59 -33.35
CA THR A 355 2.02 -20.23 -32.84
C THR A 355 2.81 -19.16 -33.61
N ILE A 356 3.77 -19.57 -34.44
CA ILE A 356 4.63 -18.64 -35.19
C ILE A 356 3.82 -17.84 -36.23
N PRO A 357 3.88 -16.49 -36.20
CA PRO A 357 3.23 -15.64 -37.20
C PRO A 357 3.73 -15.96 -38.62
N GLY A 358 2.79 -16.06 -39.56
CA GLY A 358 3.09 -16.45 -40.95
C GLY A 358 3.32 -17.96 -41.14
N GLY A 359 3.34 -18.75 -40.07
CA GLY A 359 3.46 -20.20 -40.08
C GLY A 359 4.82 -20.72 -40.59
N CYS A 360 5.01 -22.03 -40.45
CA CYS A 360 6.25 -22.74 -40.81
C CYS A 360 6.13 -23.58 -42.08
N LYS A 361 5.18 -23.25 -42.98
CA LYS A 361 4.96 -24.01 -44.21
C LYS A 361 6.18 -23.89 -45.13
N GLY A 362 6.74 -25.02 -45.55
CA GLY A 362 7.92 -25.07 -46.42
C GLY A 362 9.27 -24.98 -45.71
N ILE A 363 9.28 -24.84 -44.37
CA ILE A 363 10.52 -24.82 -43.57
C ILE A 363 10.66 -26.19 -42.90
N PRO A 364 11.77 -26.93 -43.10
CA PRO A 364 11.97 -28.25 -42.49
C PRO A 364 12.02 -28.15 -40.96
N ASN A 365 11.60 -29.19 -40.24
CA ASN A 365 11.85 -29.30 -38.81
C ASN A 365 13.17 -30.04 -38.60
N ARG A 366 14.24 -29.29 -38.29
CA ARG A 366 15.59 -29.84 -38.09
C ARG A 366 15.79 -30.41 -36.68
N LEU A 367 14.88 -30.13 -35.74
CA LEU A 367 14.94 -30.69 -34.38
C LEU A 367 14.60 -32.19 -34.37
N LEU A 368 13.65 -32.61 -35.23
CA LEU A 368 13.24 -34.01 -35.37
C LEU A 368 14.26 -34.89 -36.13
N SER A 369 15.14 -34.29 -36.91
CA SER A 369 16.21 -35.01 -37.61
C SER A 369 17.44 -35.29 -36.74
N ILE A 370 17.49 -34.73 -35.53
CA ILE A 370 18.52 -35.04 -34.54
C ILE A 370 18.02 -36.27 -33.77
N ASP A 371 18.48 -37.46 -34.17
CA ASP A 371 18.23 -38.69 -33.43
C ASP A 371 18.80 -38.58 -32.00
N TYR A 372 17.92 -38.54 -31.00
CA TYR A 372 18.24 -38.53 -29.57
C TYR A 372 18.73 -39.89 -29.04
N SER A 373 19.06 -40.85 -29.91
CA SER A 373 19.51 -42.19 -29.51
C SER A 373 20.85 -42.21 -28.77
N SER A 374 21.59 -41.09 -28.75
CA SER A 374 22.90 -40.97 -28.10
C SER A 374 22.90 -40.11 -26.82
N SER A 375 21.86 -39.33 -26.55
CA SER A 375 21.81 -38.41 -25.39
C SER A 375 20.92 -38.89 -24.24
N ALA A 376 20.06 -39.89 -24.47
CA ALA A 376 19.27 -40.53 -23.40
C ALA A 376 20.12 -41.40 -22.46
N GLN A 377 21.28 -41.91 -22.91
CA GLN A 377 22.19 -42.68 -22.04
C GLN A 377 22.99 -41.81 -21.06
N ALA A 378 23.11 -40.50 -21.29
CA ALA A 378 23.85 -39.60 -20.40
C ALA A 378 23.01 -39.03 -19.25
N PHE A 379 21.70 -39.28 -19.22
CA PHE A 379 20.79 -38.77 -18.18
C PHE A 379 20.51 -39.78 -17.05
N ASP A 380 20.80 -41.06 -17.26
CA ASP A 380 20.56 -42.12 -16.26
C ASP A 380 21.79 -42.45 -15.39
N ASP A 381 23.01 -42.07 -15.79
CA ASP A 381 24.24 -42.43 -15.05
C ASP A 381 24.65 -41.45 -13.94
N ASP A 382 23.99 -40.28 -13.83
CA ASP A 382 24.31 -39.24 -12.82
C ASP A 382 23.38 -39.27 -11.58
N TYR A 383 22.50 -40.27 -11.48
CA TYR A 383 21.59 -40.49 -10.34
C TYR A 383 21.57 -41.95 -9.84
N MET A 384 22.75 -42.56 -9.71
CA MET A 384 22.97 -43.78 -8.89
C MET A 384 24.16 -43.60 -7.96
#